data_AF-A0A2I7M847-F1
#
_entry.id   AF-A0A2I7M847-F1
#
_cell.length_a   1.000
_cell.length_b   1.000
_cell.length_c   1.000
_cell.angle_alpha   90.00
_cell.angle_beta   90.00
_cell.angle_gamma   90.00
#
_symmetry.space_group_name_H-M   'P 1'
#
loop_
_entity.id
_entity.type
_entity.pdbx_description
1 polymer ?
#
loop_
_entity_poly.entity_id
_entity_poly.type
_entity_poly.pdbx_seq_one_letter_code
_entity_poly.pdbx_strand_id
1 'polypeptide(L)'
;EIRVKYENILSHDIDELVNMSAEYRDRCCKNKRHENNKVFFCNDTQEVESLQSMACNMLRFFHKQKISRDFRWKAALVSCGTLQVLQCKCERLKKEKVCTQVNTHN
;
A
#
# COMPACT_ATOMS: atom_id res chain seq x y z
N GLU A 1 -7.59 5.65 -18.72
CA GLU A 1 -6.94 6.74 -17.96
C GLU A 1 -6.27 6.26 -16.67
N ILE A 2 -6.91 5.42 -15.84
CA ILE A 2 -6.32 4.82 -14.61
C ILE A 2 -5.11 3.94 -14.91
N ARG A 3 -5.24 3.02 -15.87
CA ARG A 3 -4.17 2.08 -16.27
C ARG A 3 -2.86 2.78 -16.64
N VAL A 4 -2.93 3.87 -17.40
CA VAL A 4 -1.75 4.66 -17.82
C VAL A 4 -1.06 5.30 -16.62
N LYS A 5 -1.81 5.84 -15.66
CA LYS A 5 -1.23 6.41 -14.43
C LYS A 5 -0.58 5.33 -13.56
N TYR A 6 -1.19 4.15 -13.49
CA TYR A 6 -0.61 3.01 -12.78
C TYR A 6 0.71 2.54 -13.43
N GLU A 7 0.68 2.28 -14.74
CA GLU A 7 1.82 1.79 -15.52
C GLU A 7 3.00 2.79 -15.52
N ASN A 8 2.73 4.10 -15.61
CA ASN A 8 3.79 5.11 -15.76
C ASN A 8 4.31 5.69 -14.44
N ILE A 9 3.52 5.66 -13.36
CA ILE A 9 3.86 6.36 -12.11
C ILE A 9 4.02 5.38 -10.96
N LEU A 10 3.14 4.37 -10.85
CA LEU A 10 3.05 3.54 -9.65
C LEU A 10 3.78 2.20 -9.77
N SER A 11 3.92 1.67 -10.98
CA SER A 11 4.58 0.39 -11.27
C SER A 11 5.98 0.30 -10.68
N HIS A 12 6.81 1.33 -10.93
CA HIS A 12 8.17 1.40 -10.42
C HIS A 12 8.23 1.40 -8.89
N ASP A 13 7.38 2.19 -8.23
CA ASP A 13 7.33 2.23 -6.76
C ASP A 13 6.86 0.91 -6.14
N ILE A 14 5.96 0.20 -6.82
CA ILE A 14 5.53 -1.15 -6.44
C ILE A 14 6.69 -2.13 -6.57
N ASP A 15 7.40 -2.14 -7.69
CA ASP A 15 8.53 -3.03 -7.92
C ASP A 15 9.65 -2.80 -6.90
N GLU A 16 9.95 -1.54 -6.59
CA GLU A 16 10.93 -1.19 -5.56
C GLU A 16 10.47 -1.67 -4.18
N LEU A 17 9.20 -1.46 -3.81
CA LEU A 17 8.65 -1.95 -2.55
C LEU A 17 8.72 -3.48 -2.45
N VAL A 18 8.42 -4.19 -3.54
CA VAL A 18 8.51 -5.65 -3.62
C VAL A 18 9.95 -6.10 -3.43
N ASN A 19 10.91 -5.45 -4.08
CA ASN A 19 12.33 -5.75 -3.93
C ASN A 19 12.81 -5.53 -2.50
N MET A 20 12.48 -4.38 -1.88
CA MET A 20 12.82 -4.12 -0.48
C MET A 20 12.16 -5.13 0.48
N SER A 21 10.99 -5.66 0.14
CA SER A 21 10.26 -6.61 1.00
C SER A 21 10.93 -7.98 1.06
N ALA A 22 11.80 -8.32 0.10
CA ALA A 22 12.52 -9.59 0.08
C ALA A 22 13.32 -9.81 1.38
N GLU A 23 13.92 -8.75 1.93
CA GLU A 23 14.70 -8.79 3.17
C GLU A 23 13.85 -9.02 4.44
N TYR A 24 12.54 -8.80 4.35
CA TYR A 24 11.59 -8.93 5.47
C TYR A 24 10.73 -10.18 5.38
N ARG A 25 10.66 -10.82 4.20
CA ARG A 25 9.84 -12.01 3.93
C ARG A 25 10.05 -13.10 4.98
N ASP A 26 11.30 -13.46 5.22
CA ASP A 26 11.63 -14.53 6.18
C ASP A 26 11.49 -14.10 7.64
N ARG A 27 11.54 -12.80 7.94
CA ARG A 27 11.37 -12.28 9.31
C ARG A 27 9.90 -12.18 9.72
N CYS A 28 9.03 -11.81 8.79
CA CYS A 28 7.62 -11.57 9.07
C CYS A 28 6.72 -12.80 8.85
N CYS A 29 7.13 -13.76 8.02
CA CYS A 29 6.29 -14.90 7.63
C CYS A 29 6.53 -16.19 8.42
N LYS A 30 7.51 -16.24 9.35
CA LYS A 30 7.90 -17.48 10.04
C LYS A 30 6.82 -18.14 10.92
N ASN A 31 5.76 -17.43 11.31
CA ASN A 31 4.76 -17.94 12.28
C ASN A 31 3.27 -17.82 11.85
N LYS A 32 2.94 -17.52 10.60
CA LYS A 32 1.55 -17.23 10.18
C LYS A 32 0.79 -18.41 9.55
N ARG A 33 0.83 -19.60 10.16
CA ARG A 33 -0.02 -20.73 9.70
C ARG A 33 -1.51 -20.58 10.03
N HIS A 34 -1.92 -19.58 10.83
CA HIS A 34 -3.28 -19.51 11.39
C HIS A 34 -3.98 -18.13 11.39
N GLU A 35 -3.52 -17.13 10.62
CA GLU A 35 -4.33 -15.92 10.44
C GLU A 35 -5.26 -16.09 9.24
N ASN A 36 -6.56 -15.85 9.42
CA ASN A 36 -7.54 -15.82 8.33
C ASN A 36 -7.01 -14.94 7.19
N ASN A 37 -6.69 -15.57 6.04
CA ASN A 37 -6.30 -14.84 4.85
C ASN A 37 -7.43 -13.87 4.50
N LYS A 38 -7.20 -12.57 4.68
CA LYS A 38 -8.10 -11.57 4.12
C LYS A 38 -8.13 -11.80 2.61
N VAL A 39 -9.27 -12.22 2.10
CA VAL A 39 -9.48 -12.43 0.67
C VAL A 39 -9.66 -11.05 0.05
N PHE A 40 -8.73 -10.67 -0.83
CA PHE A 40 -8.87 -9.50 -1.68
C PHE A 40 -9.30 -10.00 -3.06
N PHE A 41 -10.33 -9.38 -3.62
CA PHE A 41 -10.92 -9.81 -4.88
C PHE A 41 -10.44 -8.91 -6.02
N CYS A 42 -9.79 -9.51 -7.03
CA CYS A 42 -9.46 -8.84 -8.29
C CYS A 42 -10.47 -9.25 -9.37
N ASN A 43 -11.76 -8.97 -9.13
CA ASN A 43 -12.80 -9.10 -10.14
C ASN A 43 -13.31 -7.71 -10.52
N ASP A 44 -13.88 -7.58 -11.72
CA ASP A 44 -14.21 -6.28 -12.34
C ASP A 44 -15.10 -5.38 -11.46
N THR A 45 -15.92 -5.97 -10.59
CA THR A 45 -16.83 -5.24 -9.69
C THR A 45 -16.21 -4.84 -8.36
N GLN A 46 -15.20 -5.55 -7.86
CA GLN A 46 -14.63 -5.35 -6.51
C GLN A 46 -13.15 -4.92 -6.54
N GLU A 47 -12.53 -4.82 -7.72
CA GLU A 47 -11.11 -4.49 -7.86
C GLU A 47 -10.78 -3.13 -7.23
N VAL A 48 -11.56 -2.08 -7.52
CA VAL A 48 -11.34 -0.73 -6.98
C VAL A 48 -11.48 -0.71 -5.46
N GLU A 49 -12.53 -1.34 -4.92
CA GLU A 49 -12.76 -1.44 -3.48
C GLU A 49 -11.65 -2.24 -2.78
N SER A 50 -11.22 -3.33 -3.41
CA SER A 50 -10.11 -4.16 -2.91
C SER A 50 -8.80 -3.40 -2.90
N LEU A 51 -8.46 -2.66 -3.97
CA LEU A 51 -7.27 -1.82 -4.04
C LEU A 51 -7.31 -0.70 -3.00
N GLN A 52 -8.44 -0.02 -2.84
CA GLN A 52 -8.63 0.99 -1.80
C GLN A 52 -8.43 0.39 -0.41
N SER A 53 -9.06 -0.76 -0.12
CA SER A 53 -8.94 -1.47 1.15
C SER A 53 -7.49 -1.91 1.42
N MET A 54 -6.79 -2.43 0.42
CA MET A 54 -5.37 -2.80 0.52
C MET A 54 -4.49 -1.60 0.83
N ALA A 55 -4.62 -0.49 0.10
CA ALA A 55 -3.87 0.74 0.34
C ALA A 55 -4.08 1.27 1.77
N CYS A 56 -5.34 1.31 2.22
CA CYS A 56 -5.67 1.74 3.59
C CYS A 56 -5.11 0.78 4.66
N ASN A 57 -5.16 -0.54 4.42
CA ASN A 57 -4.61 -1.54 5.31
C ASN A 57 -3.07 -1.45 5.39
N MET A 58 -2.38 -1.22 4.27
CA MET A 58 -0.93 -1.02 4.24
C MET A 58 -0.50 0.20 5.05
N LEU A 59 -1.15 1.36 4.85
CA LEU A 59 -0.94 2.57 5.66
C LEU A 59 -1.22 2.31 7.16
N ARG A 60 -2.19 1.44 7.46
CA ARG A 60 -2.49 1.08 8.84
C ARG A 60 -1.39 0.24 9.46
N PHE A 61 -0.93 -0.78 8.74
CA PHE A 61 -0.01 -1.80 9.20
C PHE A 61 1.41 -1.25 9.36
N PHE A 62 1.99 -0.65 8.31
CA PHE A 62 3.40 -0.27 8.32
C PHE A 62 3.73 0.88 9.26
N HIS A 63 2.77 1.76 9.55
CA HIS A 63 2.92 2.77 10.61
C HIS A 63 3.16 2.14 11.99
N LYS A 64 2.60 0.96 12.28
CA LYS A 64 2.70 0.32 13.60
C LYS A 64 3.92 -0.59 13.74
N GLN A 65 4.53 -1.00 12.63
CA GLN A 65 5.61 -1.98 12.64
C GLN A 65 6.99 -1.32 12.80
N LYS A 66 7.87 -1.97 13.54
CA LYS A 66 9.29 -1.59 13.68
C LYS A 66 10.11 -2.05 12.47
N ILE A 67 9.78 -1.56 11.28
CA ILE A 67 10.54 -1.78 10.04
C ILE A 67 11.31 -0.51 9.65
N SER A 68 12.23 -0.63 8.69
CA SER A 68 13.06 0.51 8.26
C SER A 68 12.21 1.70 7.87
N ARG A 69 12.74 2.90 8.11
CA ARG A 69 12.08 4.15 7.75
C ARG A 69 11.80 4.20 6.24
N ASP A 70 12.77 3.76 5.44
CA ASP A 70 12.67 3.79 3.97
C ASP A 70 11.57 2.84 3.47
N PHE A 71 11.47 1.64 4.06
CA PHE A 71 10.40 0.72 3.72
C PHE A 71 9.02 1.28 4.10
N ARG A 72 8.90 1.92 5.28
CA ARG A 72 7.66 2.61 5.68
C ARG A 72 7.30 3.74 4.71
N TRP A 73 8.28 4.50 4.27
CA TRP A 73 8.08 5.60 3.34
C TRP A 73 7.64 5.11 1.96
N LYS A 74 8.36 4.13 1.39
CA LYS A 74 8.00 3.54 0.10
C LYS A 74 6.62 2.86 0.13
N ALA A 75 6.29 2.17 1.22
CA ALA A 75 4.95 1.61 1.40
C ALA A 75 3.85 2.68 1.49
N ALA A 76 4.14 3.83 2.10
CA ALA A 76 3.23 4.96 2.15
C ALA A 76 3.05 5.61 0.77
N LEU A 77 4.14 5.78 0.01
CA LEU A 77 4.12 6.25 -1.39
C LEU A 77 3.19 5.39 -2.25
N VAL A 78 3.41 4.07 -2.29
CA VAL A 78 2.58 3.15 -3.08
C VAL A 78 1.10 3.21 -2.65
N SER A 79 0.84 3.25 -1.34
CA SER A 79 -0.53 3.27 -0.83
C SER A 79 -1.25 4.59 -1.17
N CYS A 80 -0.58 5.73 -0.99
CA CYS A 80 -1.15 7.04 -1.29
C CYS A 80 -1.30 7.27 -2.80
N GLY A 81 -0.33 6.81 -3.61
CA GLY A 81 -0.40 6.82 -5.06
C GLY A 81 -1.58 5.99 -5.58
N THR A 82 -1.79 4.79 -5.02
CA THR A 82 -2.98 3.96 -5.32
C THR A 82 -4.27 4.74 -5.06
N LEU A 83 -4.41 5.35 -3.88
CA LEU A 83 -5.62 6.11 -3.52
C LEU A 83 -5.82 7.33 -4.43
N GLN A 84 -4.75 8.02 -4.81
CA GLN A 84 -4.80 9.17 -5.72
C GLN A 84 -5.22 8.77 -7.14
N VAL A 85 -4.66 7.68 -7.67
CA VAL A 85 -5.00 7.16 -9.00
C VAL A 85 -6.47 6.73 -9.06
N LEU A 86 -6.97 6.09 -8.00
CA LEU A 86 -8.36 5.67 -7.88
C LEU A 86 -9.32 6.80 -7.47
N GLN A 87 -8.80 7.97 -7.08
CA GLN A 87 -9.56 9.07 -6.48
C GLN A 87 -10.37 8.66 -5.23
N CYS A 88 -9.86 7.68 -4.49
CA CYS A 88 -10.48 7.14 -3.28
C CYS A 88 -9.85 7.72 -2.01
N LYS A 89 -10.52 7.55 -0.87
CA LYS A 89 -10.03 7.93 0.47
C LYS A 89 -10.22 6.78 1.45
N CYS A 90 -9.41 6.72 2.50
CA CYS A 90 -9.67 5.79 3.59
C CYS A 90 -10.80 6.30 4.48
N GLU A 91 -11.69 5.41 4.92
CA GLU A 91 -12.70 5.79 5.92
C GLU A 91 -12.02 6.29 7.21
N ARG A 92 -12.51 7.46 7.69
CA ARG A 92 -12.05 8.28 8.81
C ARG A 92 -10.92 7.67 9.66
N LEU A 93 -9.68 7.96 9.27
CA LEU A 93 -8.51 7.81 10.14
C LEU A 93 -7.66 9.08 10.04
N LYS A 94 -7.04 9.47 11.17
CA LYS A 94 -6.04 10.56 11.33
C LYS A 94 -4.82 10.47 10.36
N LYS A 95 -4.81 9.49 9.46
CA LYS A 95 -3.73 9.06 8.58
C LYS A 95 -3.80 9.64 7.16
N GLU A 96 -4.86 10.40 6.81
CA GLU A 96 -4.84 11.28 5.63
C GLU A 96 -3.59 12.19 5.64
N LYS A 97 -3.13 12.61 6.83
CA LYS A 97 -1.89 13.39 7.01
C LYS A 97 -0.64 12.74 6.40
N VAL A 98 -0.56 11.41 6.37
CA VAL A 98 0.59 10.70 5.78
C VAL A 98 0.60 10.93 4.27
N CYS A 99 -0.55 10.79 3.61
CA CYS A 99 -0.64 11.04 2.17
C CYS A 99 -0.46 12.53 1.83
N THR A 100 -0.87 13.45 2.70
CA THR A 100 -0.58 14.88 2.51
C THR A 100 0.92 15.19 2.56
N GLN A 101 1.67 14.55 3.47
CA GLN A 101 3.11 14.71 3.61
C GLN A 101 3.91 14.08 2.47
N VAL A 102 3.43 12.95 1.95
CA VAL A 102 4.03 12.26 0.81
C VAL A 102 3.88 13.10 -0.47
N ASN A 103 2.71 13.74 -0.68
CA ASN A 103 2.46 14.58 -1.85
C ASN A 103 3.29 15.88 -1.89
N THR A 104 3.84 16.34 -0.76
CA THR A 104 4.74 17.50 -0.70
C THR A 104 6.21 17.19 -1.01
N HIS A 105 6.57 15.91 -1.15
CA HIS A 105 7.95 15.46 -1.37
C HIS A 105 8.18 14.80 -2.74
N ASN A 106 7.20 14.88 -3.64
CA ASN A 106 7.32 14.45 -5.04
C ASN A 106 7.50 15.66 -5.96
#